data_AF-A0A9E4IVI1-F1
#
_entry.id   AF-A0A9E4IVI1-F1
#
_cell.length_a   1.000
_cell.length_b   1.000
_cell.length_c   1.000
_cell.angle_alpha   90.00
_cell.angle_beta   90.00
_cell.angle_gamma   90.00
#
_symmetry.space_group_name_H-M   'P 1'
#
loop_
_entity.id
_entity.type
_entity.pdbx_description
1 polymer ?
#
loop_
_entity_poly.entity_id
_entity_poly.type
_entity_poly.pdbx_seq_one_letter_code
_entity_poly.pdbx_strand_id
1 'polypeptide(L)'
;LRILLVEPAVRKPHANVRVLAGRAAPPDATIAVGPEGGWTAAEVDAAAAAGFEPLTLGARTLRADAAPAAAIAVLQHIWGDL
;
A
#
# COMPACT_ATOMS: atom_id res chain seq x y z
N LEU A 1 -3.95 -8.77 -6.54
CA LEU A 1 -4.13 -7.82 -5.41
C LEU A 1 -3.72 -6.42 -5.85
N ARG A 2 -4.44 -5.34 -5.51
CA ARG A 2 -4.09 -3.97 -5.93
C ARG A 2 -3.96 -3.08 -4.69
N ILE A 3 -2.75 -2.60 -4.42
CA ILE A 3 -2.43 -1.80 -3.23
C ILE A 3 -2.09 -0.38 -3.63
N LEU A 4 -2.77 0.59 -3.04
CA LEU A 4 -2.36 1.98 -3.08
C LEU A 4 -1.59 2.27 -1.80
N LEU A 5 -0.27 2.48 -1.90
CA LEU A 5 0.50 2.88 -0.73
C LEU A 5 0.19 4.33 -0.40
N VAL A 6 -0.27 4.54 0.83
CA VAL A 6 -0.60 5.87 1.37
C VAL A 6 0.18 6.15 2.64
N GLU A 7 0.55 7.41 2.83
CA GLU A 7 1.12 7.89 4.08
C GLU A 7 0.12 7.79 5.24
N PRO A 8 0.58 7.57 6.48
CA PRO A 8 -0.31 7.44 7.65
C PRO A 8 -1.15 8.70 7.92
N ALA A 9 -0.72 9.85 7.40
CA ALA A 9 -1.40 11.13 7.55
C ALA A 9 -2.55 11.34 6.54
N VAL A 10 -2.75 10.42 5.58
CA VAL A 10 -3.82 10.54 4.59
C VAL A 10 -5.17 10.60 5.31
N ARG A 11 -6.00 11.58 4.93
CA ARG A 11 -7.32 11.82 5.58
C ARG A 11 -8.40 10.82 5.16
N LYS A 12 -8.09 9.92 4.23
CA LYS A 12 -9.02 8.89 3.73
C LYS A 12 -8.87 7.61 4.55
N PRO A 13 -9.94 6.81 4.70
CA PRO A 13 -9.84 5.50 5.32
C PRO A 13 -8.78 4.65 4.63
N HIS A 14 -7.89 4.07 5.43
CA HIS A 14 -6.83 3.19 4.99
C HIS A 14 -6.55 2.17 6.08
N ALA A 15 -6.00 1.02 5.71
CA ALA A 15 -5.62 -0.02 6.65
C ALA A 15 -4.10 -0.18 6.72
N ASN A 16 -3.62 -0.79 7.79
CA ASN A 16 -2.22 -1.21 7.85
C ASN A 16 -2.04 -2.51 7.06
N VAL A 17 -0.91 -2.70 6.38
CA VAL A 17 -0.57 -3.94 5.65
C VAL A 17 -0.72 -5.23 6.46
N ARG A 18 -0.72 -5.16 7.80
CA ARG A 18 -1.07 -6.30 8.68
C ARG A 18 -2.43 -6.94 8.37
N VAL A 19 -3.39 -6.23 7.79
CA VAL A 19 -4.69 -6.81 7.39
C VAL A 19 -4.57 -7.85 6.26
N LEU A 20 -3.41 -7.92 5.62
CA LEU A 20 -3.09 -8.92 4.61
C LEU A 20 -2.65 -10.24 5.24
N ALA A 21 -2.19 -10.23 6.49
CA ALA A 21 -1.78 -11.44 7.19
C ALA A 21 -2.96 -12.40 7.36
N GLY A 22 -2.77 -13.67 7.00
CA GLY A 22 -3.82 -14.69 7.04
C GLY A 22 -4.77 -14.70 5.83
N ARG A 23 -4.67 -13.74 4.90
CA ARG A 23 -5.31 -13.87 3.59
C ARG A 23 -4.54 -14.91 2.74
N ALA A 24 -5.25 -15.62 1.86
CA ALA A 24 -4.61 -16.48 0.87
C ALA A 24 -3.69 -15.65 -0.04
N ALA A 25 -2.55 -16.22 -0.43
CA ALA A 25 -1.60 -15.57 -1.30
C ALA A 25 -2.24 -15.28 -2.68
N PRO A 26 -2.21 -14.03 -3.17
CA PRO A 26 -2.72 -13.72 -4.49
C PRO A 26 -1.73 -14.21 -5.57
N PRO A 27 -2.21 -14.55 -6.79
CA PRO A 27 -1.32 -14.95 -7.89
C PRO A 27 -0.44 -13.80 -8.41
N ASP A 28 -0.90 -12.56 -8.23
CA ASP A 28 -0.19 -11.33 -8.59
C ASP A 28 -0.53 -10.18 -7.64
N ALA A 29 0.35 -9.17 -7.60
CA ALA A 29 0.11 -7.92 -6.92
C ALA A 29 0.55 -6.72 -7.77
N THR A 30 -0.26 -5.66 -7.77
CA THR A 30 0.07 -4.34 -8.32
C THR A 30 0.16 -3.36 -7.16
N ILE A 31 1.26 -2.61 -7.08
CA ILE A 31 1.49 -1.61 -6.04
C ILE A 31 1.59 -0.24 -6.72
N ALA A 32 0.69 0.67 -6.36
CA ALA A 32 0.77 2.07 -6.73
C ALA A 32 1.48 2.85 -5.63
N VAL A 33 2.52 3.61 -6.01
CA VAL A 33 3.33 4.43 -5.10
C VAL A 33 3.22 5.88 -5.52
N GLY A 34 2.87 6.73 -4.56
CA GLY A 34 2.69 8.17 -4.80
C GLY A 34 4.02 8.92 -4.87
N PRO A 35 4.00 10.16 -5.39
CA PRO A 35 5.14 11.06 -5.31
C PRO A 35 5.41 11.49 -3.85
N GLU A 36 6.48 12.23 -3.61
CA GLU A 36 6.85 12.73 -2.28
C GLU A 36 5.75 13.55 -1.60
N GLY A 37 4.89 14.21 -2.39
CA GLY A 37 3.74 14.98 -1.92
C GLY A 37 2.53 14.14 -1.48
N GLY A 38 2.61 12.81 -1.61
CA GLY A 38 1.51 11.89 -1.34
C GLY A 38 0.41 11.94 -2.41
N TRP A 39 -0.75 11.39 -2.06
CA TRP A 39 -1.93 11.37 -2.92
C TRP A 39 -2.94 12.43 -2.49
N THR A 40 -3.57 13.08 -3.46
CA THR A 40 -4.75 13.89 -3.19
C THR A 40 -5.94 13.00 -2.81
N ALA A 41 -6.91 13.57 -2.09
CA ALA A 41 -8.13 12.86 -1.73
C ALA A 41 -8.88 12.31 -2.96
N ALA A 42 -8.88 13.05 -4.07
CA ALA A 42 -9.52 12.65 -5.32
C ALA A 42 -8.78 11.49 -6.00
N GLU A 43 -7.45 11.46 -5.97
CA GLU A 43 -6.66 10.34 -6.50
C GLU A 43 -6.87 9.06 -5.68
N VAL A 44 -6.96 9.18 -4.35
CA VAL A 44 -7.28 8.02 -3.50
C VAL A 44 -8.68 7.48 -3.83
N ASP A 45 -9.67 8.35 -4.02
CA ASP A 45 -11.02 7.94 -4.41
C ASP A 45 -11.04 7.28 -5.80
N ALA A 46 -10.32 7.85 -6.77
CA ALA A 46 -10.20 7.29 -8.11
C ALA A 46 -9.50 5.91 -8.11
N ALA A 47 -8.43 5.77 -7.33
CA ALA A 47 -7.73 4.51 -7.16
C ALA A 47 -8.62 3.46 -6.48
N ALA A 48 -9.36 3.84 -5.43
CA ALA A 48 -10.32 2.96 -4.78
C ALA A 48 -11.43 2.51 -5.73
N ALA A 49 -11.96 3.41 -6.57
CA ALA A 49 -12.92 3.07 -7.62
C ALA A 49 -12.33 2.13 -8.69
N ALA A 50 -11.01 2.20 -8.92
CA ALA A 50 -10.27 1.27 -9.77
C ALA A 50 -9.83 -0.02 -9.05
N GLY A 51 -10.37 -0.29 -7.85
CA GLY A 51 -10.16 -1.51 -7.08
C GLY A 51 -8.83 -1.56 -6.30
N PHE A 52 -8.16 -0.44 -6.09
CA PHE A 52 -7.01 -0.37 -5.19
C PHE A 52 -7.44 -0.28 -3.72
N GLU A 53 -6.80 -1.06 -2.86
CA GLU A 53 -6.93 -0.98 -1.41
C GLU A 53 -5.89 0.03 -0.86
N PRO A 54 -6.30 1.14 -0.21
CA PRO A 54 -5.38 2.07 0.43
C PRO A 54 -4.74 1.43 1.66
N LEU A 55 -3.42 1.21 1.62
CA LEU A 55 -2.67 0.59 2.70
C LEU A 55 -1.46 1.42 3.12
N THR A 56 -1.15 1.40 4.41
CA THR A 56 0.06 1.98 4.98
C THR A 56 1.03 0.91 5.49
N LEU A 57 2.33 1.17 5.37
CA LEU A 57 3.42 0.28 5.81
C LEU A 57 3.76 0.43 7.31
N GLY A 58 3.03 1.26 8.05
CA GLY A 58 3.27 1.48 9.48
C GLY A 58 2.83 2.87 9.92
N ALA A 59 3.35 3.33 11.05
CA ALA A 59 3.04 4.66 11.58
C ALA A 59 3.95 5.78 11.02
N ARG A 60 4.93 5.45 10.17
CA ARG A 60 5.92 6.39 9.65
C ARG A 60 5.74 6.56 8.15
N THR A 61 5.77 7.79 7.69
CA THR A 61 5.89 8.10 6.27
C THR A 61 7.27 7.68 5.78
N LEU A 62 7.32 6.81 4.79
CA LEU A 62 8.55 6.46 4.10
C LEU A 62 8.78 7.46 2.96
N ARG A 63 10.05 7.69 2.61
CA ARG A 63 10.37 8.42 1.39
C ARG A 63 9.90 7.62 0.16
N ALA A 64 9.54 8.33 -0.91
CA ALA A 64 9.00 7.74 -2.13
C ALA A 64 9.97 6.73 -2.79
N ASP A 65 11.27 6.94 -2.67
CA ASP A 65 12.32 6.03 -3.15
C ASP A 65 12.41 4.72 -2.34
N ALA A 66 12.16 4.75 -1.03
CA ALA A 66 12.23 3.58 -0.15
C ALA A 66 10.91 2.79 -0.07
N ALA A 67 9.77 3.45 -0.30
CA ALA A 67 8.45 2.84 -0.18
C ALA A 67 8.22 1.60 -1.07
N PRO A 68 8.64 1.57 -2.36
CA PRO A 68 8.46 0.39 -3.21
C PRO A 68 9.20 -0.84 -2.69
N ALA A 69 10.49 -0.69 -2.34
CA ALA A 69 11.30 -1.79 -1.86
C ALA A 69 10.76 -2.34 -0.52
N ALA A 70 10.36 -1.46 0.39
CA ALA A 70 9.75 -1.85 1.66
C ALA A 70 8.42 -2.58 1.45
N ALA A 71 7.58 -2.12 0.52
CA ALA A 71 6.31 -2.79 0.22
C ALA A 71 6.51 -4.19 -0.35
N ILE A 72 7.42 -4.34 -1.32
CA ILE A 72 7.74 -5.66 -1.90
C ILE A 72 8.27 -6.61 -0.82
N ALA A 73 9.20 -6.15 0.03
CA ALA A 73 9.72 -6.95 1.14
C ALA A 73 8.61 -7.39 2.09
N VAL A 74 7.67 -6.51 2.44
CA VAL A 74 6.52 -6.88 3.28
C VAL A 74 5.62 -7.90 2.60
N LEU A 75 5.32 -7.76 1.31
CA LEU A 75 4.50 -8.74 0.60
C LEU A 75 5.20 -10.11 0.52
N GLN A 76 6.51 -10.14 0.27
CA GLN A 76 7.30 -11.37 0.28
C GLN A 76 7.40 -11.99 1.67
N HIS A 77 7.41 -11.18 2.73
CA HIS A 77 7.37 -11.69 4.09
C HIS A 77 6.00 -12.31 4.46
N ILE A 78 4.92 -11.78 3.90
CA ILE A 78 3.56 -12.28 4.19
C ILE A 78 3.22 -13.53 3.36
N TRP A 79 3.60 -13.57 2.09
CA TRP A 79 3.18 -14.60 1.14
C TRP A 79 4.30 -15.27 0.35
N GLY A 80 5.51 -14.72 0.37
CA GLY A 80 6.65 -15.21 -0.38
C GLY A 80 7.62 -15.99 0.50
N ASP A 81 8.91 -15.81 0.21
CA ASP A 81 10.03 -16.58 0.74
C ASP A 81 10.99 -15.75 1.62
N LEU A 82 10.55 -14.57 2.10
CA LEU A 82 11.36 -13.66 2.92
C LEU A 82 11.10 -13.79 4.44
#